data_AF-A0AA52HBS9-F1
#
_entry.id   AF-A0AA52HBS9-F1
#
_cell.length_a   1.000
_cell.length_b   1.000
_cell.length_c   1.000
_cell.angle_alpha   90.00
_cell.angle_beta   90.00
_cell.angle_gamma   90.00
#
_symmetry.space_group_name_H-M   'P 1'
#
loop_
_entity.id
_entity.type
_entity.pdbx_description
1 polymer ?
#
loop_
_entity_poly.entity_id
_entity_poly.type
_entity_poly.pdbx_seq_one_letter_code
_entity_poly.pdbx_strand_id
1 'polypeptide(L)'
;MDTHLYIIAGVSCSGKSTFIDQVLVPKILSAKSTSFTADDIAMTFAYRLAKTFNITKRPVTIVHYNSLHAFKNRPEMSVEELRSDPLLKNLLNQPYKTTLYLCYVPEGKLYERVNNREFLEPQFYANNTRYNKELAKEKLQNVNQRKVLLDLADLFSSITSDIHIVLSNENKIDLLSLNDFRYGLPTQSLEQKLK
;
A
#
# COMPACT_ATOMS: atom_id res chain seq x y z
N MET A 1 -0.43 25.92 2.64
CA MET A 1 0.23 24.69 3.11
C MET A 1 0.32 23.75 1.93
N ASP A 2 1.51 23.25 1.63
CA ASP A 2 1.67 22.27 0.56
C ASP A 2 1.16 20.90 1.03
N THR A 3 0.32 20.27 0.21
CA THR A 3 -0.20 18.92 0.49
C THR A 3 0.95 17.91 0.42
N HIS A 4 1.04 17.03 1.43
CA HIS A 4 1.90 15.84 1.39
C HIS A 4 1.06 14.61 1.03
N LEU A 5 1.44 13.93 -0.04
CA LEU A 5 0.84 12.69 -0.51
C LEU A 5 1.57 11.47 0.05
N TYR A 6 0.87 10.64 0.81
CA TYR A 6 1.35 9.34 1.29
C TYR A 6 0.69 8.24 0.48
N ILE A 7 1.48 7.43 -0.22
CA ILE A 7 0.97 6.30 -1.01
C ILE A 7 1.31 5.02 -0.27
N ILE A 8 0.29 4.27 0.12
CA ILE A 8 0.43 3.01 0.87
C ILE A 8 0.04 1.89 -0.06
N ALA A 9 1.04 1.24 -0.66
CA ALA A 9 0.86 0.26 -1.72
C ALA A 9 1.20 -1.16 -1.23
N GLY A 10 0.48 -2.16 -1.74
CA GLY A 10 0.69 -3.57 -1.45
C GLY A 10 -0.51 -4.42 -1.82
N VAL A 11 -0.35 -5.74 -1.85
CA VAL A 11 -1.46 -6.67 -2.16
C VAL A 11 -2.53 -6.72 -1.07
N SER A 12 -3.71 -7.27 -1.34
CA SER A 12 -4.73 -7.50 -0.29
C SER A 12 -4.12 -8.25 0.91
N CYS A 13 -4.51 -7.91 2.14
CA CYS A 13 -3.98 -8.50 3.38
C CYS A 13 -2.49 -8.23 3.71
N SER A 14 -1.81 -7.37 2.97
CA SER A 14 -0.41 -6.96 3.26
C SER A 14 -0.23 -6.08 4.52
N GLY A 15 -1.30 -5.77 5.26
CA GLY A 15 -1.22 -4.94 6.48
C GLY A 15 -1.26 -3.43 6.26
N LYS A 16 -1.67 -2.95 5.07
CA LYS A 16 -1.79 -1.51 4.77
C LYS A 16 -2.66 -0.74 5.77
N SER A 17 -3.87 -1.21 6.05
CA SER A 17 -4.79 -0.55 7.00
C SER A 17 -4.19 -0.51 8.41
N THR A 18 -3.68 -1.64 8.89
CA THR A 18 -2.98 -1.73 10.19
C THR A 18 -1.83 -0.74 10.28
N PHE A 19 -1.01 -0.60 9.22
CA PHE A 19 0.07 0.37 9.17
C PHE A 19 -0.42 1.83 9.21
N ILE A 20 -1.47 2.14 8.44
CA ILE A 20 -2.05 3.48 8.42
C ILE A 20 -2.53 3.87 9.82
N ASP A 21 -3.32 2.99 10.44
CA ASP A 21 -4.02 3.27 11.70
C ASP A 21 -3.08 3.27 12.91
N GLN A 22 -2.18 2.30 12.99
CA GLN A 22 -1.34 2.10 14.18
C GLN A 22 -0.02 2.87 14.13
N VAL A 23 0.46 3.26 12.94
CA VAL A 23 1.80 3.84 12.79
C VAL A 23 1.74 5.19 12.08
N LEU A 24 1.24 5.24 10.85
CA LEU A 24 1.35 6.44 10.02
C LEU A 24 0.55 7.61 10.56
N VAL A 25 -0.74 7.42 10.84
CA VAL A 25 -1.60 8.50 11.36
C VAL A 25 -1.10 9.01 12.72
N PRO A 26 -0.81 8.16 13.73
CA PRO A 26 -0.23 8.61 14.99
C PRO A 26 1.10 9.37 14.81
N LYS A 27 1.96 8.93 13.88
CA LYS A 27 3.22 9.61 13.58
C LYS A 27 3.00 10.99 12.95
N ILE A 28 2.04 11.12 12.03
CA ILE A 28 1.71 12.40 11.39
C ILE A 28 1.15 13.38 12.42
N LEU A 29 0.23 12.92 13.28
CA LEU A 29 -0.40 13.74 14.31
C LEU A 29 0.60 14.18 15.39
N SER A 30 1.59 13.35 15.72
CA SER A 30 2.63 13.71 16.71
C SER A 30 3.75 14.58 16.15
N ALA A 31 4.04 14.50 14.85
CA ALA A 31 5.10 15.29 14.21
C ALA A 31 4.65 16.71 13.81
N LYS A 32 3.33 16.94 13.68
CA LYS A 32 2.76 18.24 13.32
C LYS A 32 2.33 18.95 14.62
N SER A 33 2.55 20.25 14.69
CA SER A 33 2.26 21.11 15.86
C SER A 33 0.84 20.93 16.42
N THR A 34 0.61 21.44 17.63
CA THR A 34 -0.66 21.36 18.40
C THR A 34 -1.95 21.77 17.67
N SER A 35 -1.86 22.35 16.47
CA SER A 35 -3.00 22.74 15.63
C SER A 35 -3.38 21.73 14.54
N PHE A 36 -2.62 20.64 14.36
CA PHE A 36 -2.88 19.64 13.32
C PHE A 36 -3.77 18.51 13.84
N THR A 37 -4.84 18.21 13.12
CA THR A 37 -5.90 17.30 13.59
C THR A 37 -6.17 16.18 12.60
N ALA A 38 -7.00 15.20 13.00
CA ALA A 38 -7.45 14.14 12.10
C ALA A 38 -8.22 14.69 10.87
N ASP A 39 -8.86 15.86 10.99
CA ASP A 39 -9.58 16.51 9.89
C ASP A 39 -8.64 17.07 8.81
N ASP A 40 -7.36 17.24 9.11
CA ASP A 40 -6.32 17.64 8.15
C ASP A 40 -5.79 16.45 7.31
N ILE A 41 -6.24 15.24 7.64
CA ILE A 41 -5.88 14.00 6.94
C ILE A 41 -7.06 13.57 6.08
N ALA A 42 -6.84 13.41 4.79
CA ALA A 42 -7.76 12.70 3.91
C ALA A 42 -7.24 11.30 3.65
N MET A 43 -8.11 10.29 3.73
CA MET A 43 -7.81 8.94 3.26
C MET A 43 -8.67 8.62 2.05
N THR A 44 -8.05 8.16 0.97
CA THR A 44 -8.76 7.72 -0.24
C THR A 44 -8.28 6.36 -0.69
N PHE A 45 -9.20 5.56 -1.21
CA PHE A 45 -8.86 4.28 -1.82
C PHE A 45 -8.61 4.46 -3.30
N ALA A 46 -7.53 3.87 -3.80
CA ALA A 46 -7.14 3.87 -5.20
C ALA A 46 -8.31 3.61 -6.19
N TYR A 47 -9.14 2.61 -5.94
CA TYR A 47 -10.27 2.29 -6.83
C TYR A 47 -11.31 3.41 -6.94
N ARG A 48 -11.41 4.30 -5.95
CA ARG A 48 -12.30 5.48 -6.00
C ARG A 48 -11.66 6.62 -6.80
N LEU A 49 -10.33 6.79 -6.69
CA LEU A 49 -9.60 7.72 -7.55
C LEU A 49 -9.74 7.35 -9.04
N ALA A 50 -9.82 6.07 -9.39
CA ALA A 50 -10.12 5.66 -10.77
C ALA A 50 -11.51 6.12 -11.27
N LYS A 51 -12.44 6.48 -10.37
CA LYS A 51 -13.79 6.95 -10.72
C LYS A 51 -13.91 8.48 -10.76
N THR A 52 -13.20 9.20 -9.90
CA THR A 52 -13.35 10.66 -9.73
C THR A 52 -12.07 11.46 -9.97
N PHE A 53 -10.91 10.80 -10.09
CA PHE A 53 -9.57 11.35 -10.34
C PHE A 53 -9.17 12.58 -9.52
N ASN A 54 -9.77 12.78 -8.34
CA ASN A 54 -9.53 13.97 -7.53
C ASN A 54 -8.86 13.61 -6.19
N ILE A 55 -7.60 14.02 -6.02
CA ILE A 55 -6.89 13.97 -4.76
C ILE A 55 -7.28 15.21 -3.97
N THR A 56 -7.75 15.01 -2.74
CA THR A 56 -8.17 16.08 -1.83
C THR A 56 -7.05 17.08 -1.58
N LYS A 57 -7.39 18.37 -1.47
CA LYS A 57 -6.43 19.45 -1.12
C LYS A 57 -6.15 19.56 0.38
N ARG A 58 -6.34 18.48 1.15
CA ARG A 58 -6.02 18.48 2.58
C ARG A 58 -4.50 18.53 2.78
N PRO A 59 -4.00 19.07 3.89
CA PRO A 59 -2.56 19.12 4.17
C PRO A 59 -1.87 17.75 4.06
N VAL A 60 -2.57 16.68 4.41
CA VAL A 60 -2.11 15.30 4.25
C VAL A 60 -3.16 14.52 3.48
N THR A 61 -2.73 13.82 2.42
CA THR A 61 -3.58 12.84 1.73
C THR A 61 -2.92 11.47 1.73
N ILE A 62 -3.64 10.46 2.21
CA ILE A 62 -3.22 9.06 2.25
C ILE A 62 -3.98 8.31 1.15
N VAL A 63 -3.25 7.71 0.22
CA VAL A 63 -3.79 6.86 -0.84
C VAL A 63 -3.54 5.41 -0.47
N HIS A 64 -4.61 4.69 -0.15
CA HIS A 64 -4.58 3.25 0.05
C HIS A 64 -4.64 2.54 -1.30
N TYR A 65 -3.48 2.12 -1.80
CA TYR A 65 -3.28 1.51 -3.12
C TYR A 65 -3.20 -0.01 -3.01
N ASN A 66 -4.16 -0.72 -3.58
CA ASN A 66 -4.03 -2.17 -3.72
C ASN A 66 -3.24 -2.44 -5.00
N SER A 67 -2.03 -2.98 -4.86
CA SER A 67 -1.16 -3.24 -6.01
C SER A 67 -1.81 -4.20 -7.00
N LEU A 68 -2.65 -5.12 -6.51
CA LEU A 68 -3.45 -6.04 -7.34
C LEU A 68 -4.61 -5.39 -8.09
N HIS A 69 -4.90 -4.10 -7.89
CA HIS A 69 -5.95 -3.43 -8.65
C HIS A 69 -5.58 -3.32 -10.13
N ALA A 70 -4.30 -3.04 -10.44
CA ALA A 70 -3.78 -3.14 -11.79
C ALA A 70 -3.84 -4.61 -12.28
N PHE A 71 -3.41 -5.57 -11.44
CA PHE A 71 -3.41 -7.00 -11.77
C PHE A 71 -4.78 -7.69 -11.71
N LYS A 72 -5.87 -6.97 -11.42
CA LYS A 72 -7.19 -7.56 -11.14
C LYS A 72 -7.67 -8.44 -12.30
N ASN A 73 -7.23 -8.14 -13.52
CA ASN A 73 -7.57 -8.84 -14.75
C ASN A 73 -6.35 -9.45 -15.47
N ARG A 74 -5.11 -9.21 -15.00
CA ARG A 74 -3.86 -9.61 -15.69
C ARG A 74 -2.70 -9.76 -14.68
N PRO A 75 -2.52 -10.93 -14.05
CA PRO A 75 -1.42 -11.17 -13.10
C PRO A 75 -0.02 -11.09 -13.72
N GLU A 76 0.08 -11.21 -15.04
CA GLU A 76 1.35 -11.20 -15.79
C GLU A 76 1.75 -9.82 -16.33
N MET A 77 1.10 -8.74 -15.91
CA MET A 77 1.39 -7.42 -16.49
C MET A 77 2.85 -7.00 -16.32
N SER A 78 3.41 -6.52 -17.43
CA SER A 78 4.72 -5.89 -17.51
C SER A 78 4.76 -4.54 -16.80
N VAL A 79 5.97 -4.03 -16.54
CA VAL A 79 6.18 -2.69 -15.97
C VAL A 79 5.63 -1.59 -16.88
N GLU A 80 5.75 -1.77 -18.20
CA GLU A 80 5.17 -0.90 -19.21
C GLU A 80 3.64 -0.84 -19.11
N GLU A 81 2.97 -1.96 -18.87
CA GLU A 81 1.52 -1.99 -18.67
C GLU A 81 1.12 -1.31 -17.36
N LEU A 82 1.90 -1.45 -16.29
CA LEU A 82 1.66 -0.71 -15.04
C LEU A 82 1.74 0.81 -15.26
N ARG A 83 2.72 1.31 -16.03
CA ARG A 83 2.83 2.74 -16.38
C ARG A 83 1.60 3.28 -17.10
N SER A 84 0.90 2.42 -17.84
CA SER A 84 -0.30 2.79 -18.59
C SER A 84 -1.57 2.83 -17.74
N ASP A 85 -1.53 2.33 -16.49
CA ASP A 85 -2.66 2.40 -15.56
C ASP A 85 -3.02 3.88 -15.31
N PRO A 86 -4.26 4.31 -15.64
CA PRO A 86 -4.65 5.72 -15.52
C PRO A 86 -4.51 6.27 -14.11
N LEU A 87 -4.76 5.43 -13.10
CA LEU A 87 -4.62 5.81 -11.71
C LEU A 87 -3.15 5.99 -11.33
N LEU A 88 -2.29 5.03 -11.67
CA LEU A 88 -0.86 5.12 -11.40
C LEU A 88 -0.25 6.32 -12.12
N LYS A 89 -0.59 6.53 -13.40
CA LYS A 89 -0.18 7.71 -14.16
C LYS A 89 -0.62 9.00 -13.47
N ASN A 90 -1.85 9.05 -12.95
CA ASN A 90 -2.31 10.23 -12.22
C ASN A 90 -1.49 10.47 -10.95
N LEU A 91 -1.22 9.43 -10.14
CA LEU A 91 -0.40 9.51 -8.93
C LEU A 91 1.04 9.96 -9.22
N LEU A 92 1.64 9.46 -10.29
CA LEU A 92 3.00 9.82 -10.72
C LEU A 92 3.13 11.27 -11.19
N ASN A 93 2.03 11.89 -11.64
CA ASN A 93 2.03 13.27 -12.16
C ASN A 93 1.54 14.30 -11.12
N GLN A 94 1.35 13.92 -9.86
CA GLN A 94 0.92 14.86 -8.83
C GLN A 94 2.06 15.83 -8.45
N PRO A 95 1.77 17.13 -8.27
CA PRO A 95 2.78 18.12 -7.91
C PRO A 95 3.15 18.08 -6.41
N TYR A 96 2.62 17.11 -5.66
CA TYR A 96 2.74 17.05 -4.21
C TYR A 96 4.02 16.32 -3.78
N LYS A 97 4.61 16.77 -2.67
CA LYS A 97 5.63 15.97 -1.99
C LYS A 97 5.06 14.59 -1.69
N THR A 98 5.75 13.55 -2.16
CA THR A 98 5.24 12.18 -2.10
C THR A 98 6.14 11.31 -1.22
N THR A 99 5.54 10.49 -0.35
CA THR A 99 6.21 9.40 0.38
C THR A 99 5.52 8.10 0.02
N LEU A 100 6.30 7.08 -0.32
CA LEU A 100 5.79 5.77 -0.72
C LEU A 100 6.10 4.73 0.37
N TYR A 101 5.06 4.07 0.86
CA TYR A 101 5.16 2.91 1.74
C TYR A 101 4.71 1.66 0.99
N LEU A 102 5.59 0.67 0.89
CA LEU A 102 5.37 -0.60 0.20
C LEU A 102 5.20 -1.72 1.24
N CYS A 103 3.95 -2.13 1.46
CA CYS A 103 3.59 -3.17 2.42
C CYS A 103 3.85 -4.57 1.85
N TYR A 104 4.74 -5.30 2.51
CA TYR A 104 5.09 -6.68 2.21
C TYR A 104 4.78 -7.59 3.40
N VAL A 105 4.32 -8.80 3.09
CA VAL A 105 4.09 -9.88 4.05
C VAL A 105 4.65 -11.16 3.43
N PRO A 106 5.40 -11.98 4.20
CA PRO A 106 5.85 -13.29 3.73
C PRO A 106 4.68 -14.13 3.22
N GLU A 107 4.87 -14.86 2.12
CA GLU A 107 3.78 -15.54 1.42
C GLU A 107 2.98 -16.49 2.30
N GLY A 108 3.65 -17.32 3.11
CA GLY A 108 2.98 -18.24 4.04
C GLY A 108 2.02 -17.52 5.00
N LYS A 109 2.45 -16.37 5.52
CA LYS A 109 1.62 -15.51 6.39
C LYS A 109 0.54 -14.76 5.63
N LEU A 110 0.79 -14.40 4.38
CA LEU A 110 -0.22 -13.77 3.55
C LEU A 110 -1.41 -14.71 3.29
N TYR A 111 -1.14 -15.97 2.95
CA TYR A 111 -2.19 -16.97 2.75
C TYR A 111 -3.01 -17.20 4.02
N GLU A 112 -2.35 -17.29 5.17
CA GLU A 112 -3.02 -17.37 6.47
C GLU A 112 -3.96 -16.18 6.70
N ARG A 113 -3.49 -14.95 6.47
CA ARG A 113 -4.31 -13.74 6.61
C ARG A 113 -5.50 -13.70 5.65
N VAL A 114 -5.34 -14.20 4.43
CA VAL A 114 -6.43 -14.28 3.45
C VAL A 114 -7.50 -15.28 3.89
N ASN A 115 -7.07 -16.42 4.46
CA ASN A 115 -7.97 -17.43 5.02
C ASN A 115 -8.74 -16.90 6.24
N ASN A 116 -8.03 -16.22 7.14
CA ASN A 116 -8.57 -15.74 8.40
C ASN A 116 -9.33 -14.43 8.27
N ARG A 117 -9.29 -13.78 7.09
CA ARG A 117 -10.04 -12.53 6.87
C ARG A 117 -11.52 -12.78 7.08
N GLU A 118 -12.12 -12.05 8.01
CA GLU A 118 -13.57 -12.07 8.17
C GLU A 118 -14.23 -11.55 6.89
N PHE A 119 -15.42 -12.09 6.60
CA PHE A 119 -16.12 -11.88 5.33
C PHE A 119 -16.55 -10.42 5.11
N LEU A 120 -16.55 -9.63 6.19
CA LEU A 120 -16.86 -8.21 6.23
C LEU A 120 -15.54 -7.45 6.42
N GLU A 121 -15.17 -6.59 5.45
CA GLU A 121 -14.15 -5.58 5.73
C GLU A 121 -14.68 -4.66 6.85
N PRO A 122 -13.81 -4.10 7.73
CA PRO A 122 -14.24 -3.11 8.70
C PRO A 122 -15.05 -2.02 8.00
N GLN A 123 -16.26 -1.77 8.52
CA GLN A 123 -17.27 -0.92 7.90
C GLN A 123 -16.81 0.54 7.90
N PHE A 124 -16.01 0.92 6.90
CA PHE A 124 -15.78 2.35 6.63
C PHE A 124 -16.90 2.93 5.74
N TYR A 125 -17.64 2.11 4.97
CA TYR A 125 -18.83 2.52 4.21
C TYR A 125 -19.81 1.35 3.95
N ALA A 126 -21.11 1.65 3.88
CA ALA A 126 -22.25 0.74 3.75
C ALA A 126 -22.41 0.00 2.40
N ASN A 127 -21.31 -0.47 1.80
CA ASN A 127 -21.38 -1.35 0.64
C ASN A 127 -21.07 -2.79 1.06
N ASN A 128 -22.09 -3.64 1.04
CA ASN A 128 -22.02 -5.08 1.32
C ASN A 128 -21.31 -5.86 0.19
N THR A 129 -20.13 -5.42 -0.24
CA THR A 129 -19.30 -6.20 -1.16
C THR A 129 -18.64 -7.34 -0.41
N ARG A 130 -19.18 -8.55 -0.59
CA ARG A 130 -18.64 -9.80 -0.04
C ARG A 130 -17.19 -9.99 -0.49
N TYR A 131 -16.28 -10.25 0.45
CA TYR A 131 -14.90 -10.61 0.13
C TYR A 131 -14.85 -12.06 -0.38
N ASN A 132 -14.48 -12.26 -1.66
CA ASN A 132 -14.33 -13.59 -2.23
C ASN A 132 -12.92 -14.14 -1.92
N LYS A 133 -12.82 -15.00 -0.91
CA LYS A 133 -11.58 -15.63 -0.45
C LYS A 133 -10.90 -16.47 -1.53
N GLU A 134 -11.68 -17.24 -2.28
CA GLU A 134 -11.15 -18.15 -3.31
C GLU A 134 -10.53 -17.36 -4.47
N LEU A 135 -11.22 -16.33 -4.96
CA LEU A 135 -10.67 -15.43 -5.98
C LEU A 135 -9.42 -14.69 -5.49
N ALA A 136 -9.34 -14.36 -4.20
CA ALA A 136 -8.16 -13.71 -3.63
C ALA A 136 -6.94 -14.67 -3.59
N LYS A 137 -7.16 -15.94 -3.23
CA LYS A 137 -6.11 -16.97 -3.22
C LYS A 137 -5.57 -17.23 -4.62
N GLU A 138 -6.46 -17.47 -5.58
CA GLU A 138 -6.12 -17.73 -6.98
C GLU A 138 -5.24 -16.61 -7.54
N LYS A 139 -5.59 -15.35 -7.24
CA LYS A 139 -4.82 -14.19 -7.68
C LYS A 139 -3.45 -14.10 -7.00
N LEU A 140 -3.36 -14.45 -5.73
CA LEU A 140 -2.10 -14.40 -4.98
C LEU A 140 -1.12 -15.50 -5.39
N GLN A 141 -1.62 -16.69 -5.77
CA GLN A 141 -0.80 -17.79 -6.26
C GLN A 141 0.01 -17.43 -7.51
N ASN A 142 -0.52 -16.52 -8.33
CA ASN A 142 0.08 -16.13 -9.59
C ASN A 142 0.87 -14.80 -9.51
N VAL A 143 1.07 -14.23 -8.32
CA VAL A 143 1.71 -12.92 -8.16
C VAL A 143 2.98 -13.01 -7.32
N ASN A 144 4.10 -12.66 -7.94
CA ASN A 144 5.33 -12.36 -7.21
C ASN A 144 5.23 -10.97 -6.56
N GLN A 145 4.79 -10.93 -5.30
CA GLN A 145 4.62 -9.67 -4.55
C GLN A 145 5.89 -8.81 -4.55
N ARG A 146 7.05 -9.45 -4.33
CA ARG A 146 8.32 -8.73 -4.23
C ARG A 146 8.64 -8.03 -5.53
N LYS A 147 8.48 -8.72 -6.67
CA LYS A 147 8.63 -8.12 -7.99
C LYS A 147 7.69 -6.93 -8.17
N VAL A 148 6.40 -7.10 -7.87
CA VAL A 148 5.40 -6.01 -8.01
C VAL A 148 5.77 -4.78 -7.18
N LEU A 149 6.23 -4.96 -5.94
CA LEU A 149 6.64 -3.85 -5.08
C LEU A 149 7.92 -3.17 -5.58
N LEU A 150 8.88 -3.94 -6.13
CA LEU A 150 10.08 -3.39 -6.73
C LEU A 150 9.77 -2.62 -8.02
N ASP A 151 8.89 -3.14 -8.87
CA ASP A 151 8.42 -2.46 -10.07
C ASP A 151 7.76 -1.11 -9.69
N LEU A 152 6.89 -1.10 -8.67
CA LEU A 152 6.32 0.14 -8.14
C LEU A 152 7.39 1.09 -7.60
N ALA A 153 8.37 0.60 -6.85
CA ALA A 153 9.46 1.43 -6.33
C ALA A 153 10.23 2.12 -7.48
N ASP A 154 10.55 1.37 -8.53
CA ASP A 154 11.26 1.91 -9.70
C ASP A 154 10.42 2.96 -10.42
N LEU A 155 9.11 2.78 -10.55
CA LEU A 155 8.22 3.78 -11.13
C LEU A 155 8.16 5.08 -10.32
N PHE A 156 8.12 4.98 -9.00
CA PHE A 156 8.05 6.14 -8.11
C PHE A 156 9.42 6.80 -7.85
N SER A 157 10.53 6.11 -8.15
CA SER A 157 11.89 6.62 -7.92
C SER A 157 12.20 7.92 -8.66
N SER A 158 11.52 8.18 -9.79
CA SER A 158 11.67 9.44 -10.53
C SER A 158 10.94 10.63 -9.89
N ILE A 159 10.06 10.38 -8.90
CA ILE A 159 9.26 11.42 -8.26
C ILE A 159 9.48 11.54 -6.75
N THR A 160 10.01 10.49 -6.10
CA THR A 160 10.36 10.53 -4.68
C THR A 160 11.52 9.60 -4.35
N SER A 161 12.39 10.05 -3.45
CA SER A 161 13.39 9.20 -2.79
C SER A 161 12.91 8.65 -1.44
N ASP A 162 11.75 9.10 -0.95
CA ASP A 162 11.18 8.72 0.34
C ASP A 162 10.33 7.45 0.19
N ILE A 163 11.03 6.34 -0.10
CA ILE A 163 10.45 5.02 -0.33
C ILE A 163 10.82 4.10 0.83
N HIS A 164 9.80 3.56 1.49
CA HIS A 164 9.96 2.66 2.62
C HIS A 164 9.27 1.33 2.37
N ILE A 165 9.88 0.26 2.87
CA ILE A 165 9.27 -1.06 2.88
C ILE A 165 8.67 -1.29 4.26
N VAL A 166 7.39 -1.61 4.30
CA VAL A 166 6.67 -1.94 5.54
C VAL A 166 6.53 -3.44 5.60
N LEU A 167 7.23 -4.08 6.54
CA LEU A 167 6.95 -5.46 6.88
C LEU A 167 5.81 -5.51 7.88
N SER A 168 4.78 -6.28 7.57
CA SER A 168 3.68 -6.52 8.51
C SER A 168 3.61 -8.00 8.86
N ASN A 169 3.70 -8.31 10.16
CA ASN A 169 3.25 -9.57 10.74
C ASN A 169 2.08 -9.30 11.70
N GLU A 170 1.37 -10.33 12.15
CA GLU A 170 0.07 -10.25 12.87
C GLU A 170 -0.03 -9.08 13.85
N ASN A 171 1.01 -8.84 14.67
CA ASN A 171 1.04 -7.74 15.65
C ASN A 171 2.32 -6.88 15.58
N LYS A 172 3.15 -7.07 14.55
CA LYS A 172 4.45 -6.38 14.43
C LYS A 172 4.53 -5.68 13.09
N ILE A 173 4.93 -4.43 13.12
CA ILE A 173 5.27 -3.65 11.94
C ILE A 173 6.72 -3.26 12.05
N ASP A 174 7.49 -3.51 11.00
CA ASP A 174 8.88 -3.07 10.88
C ASP A 174 9.08 -2.30 9.57
N LEU A 175 10.06 -1.40 9.57
CA LEU A 175 10.44 -0.62 8.40
C LEU A 175 11.81 -1.06 7.89
N LEU A 176 11.88 -1.35 6.59
CA LEU A 176 13.10 -1.69 5.90
C LEU A 176 13.43 -0.67 4.81
N SER A 177 14.73 -0.55 4.54
CA SER A 177 15.18 0.20 3.38
C SER A 177 14.81 -0.54 2.09
N LEU A 178 14.63 0.22 1.00
CA LEU A 178 14.40 -0.36 -0.32
C LEU A 178 15.58 -1.26 -0.76
N ASN A 179 16.81 -0.91 -0.38
CA ASN A 179 18.00 -1.71 -0.71
C ASN A 179 17.98 -3.07 0.00
N ASP A 180 17.67 -3.11 1.29
CA ASP A 180 17.57 -4.36 2.04
C ASP A 180 16.50 -5.28 1.43
N PHE A 181 15.38 -4.69 1.00
CA PHE A 181 14.32 -5.44 0.34
C PHE A 181 14.67 -5.88 -1.10
N ARG A 182 15.47 -5.09 -1.82
CA ARG A 182 15.90 -5.42 -3.19
C ARG A 182 16.93 -6.54 -3.20
N TYR A 183 17.92 -6.47 -2.31
CA TYR A 183 19.09 -7.35 -2.34
C TYR A 183 19.11 -8.42 -1.24
N GLY A 184 18.30 -8.30 -0.19
CA GLY A 184 18.21 -9.30 0.87
C GLY A 184 17.63 -10.62 0.35
N LEU A 185 18.22 -11.76 0.75
CA LEU A 185 17.68 -13.07 0.38
C LEU A 185 16.26 -13.24 0.93
N PRO A 186 15.31 -13.85 0.18
CA PRO A 186 13.91 -13.99 0.61
C PRO A 186 13.69 -14.73 1.94
N THR A 187 14.69 -15.43 2.48
CA THR A 187 14.55 -16.31 3.64
C THR A 187 15.83 -16.33 4.45
N GLN A 188 15.94 -15.40 5.41
CA GLN A 188 16.51 -15.58 6.76
C GLN A 188 16.48 -14.23 7.50
N SER A 189 16.90 -13.12 6.88
CA SER A 189 16.93 -11.81 7.54
C SER A 189 15.55 -11.13 7.67
N LEU A 190 14.68 -11.28 6.67
CA LEU A 190 13.33 -10.69 6.65
C LEU A 190 12.40 -11.36 7.65
N GLU A 191 12.44 -12.69 7.75
CA GLU A 191 11.60 -13.47 8.67
C GLU A 191 12.12 -13.45 10.11
N GLN A 192 13.45 -13.35 10.33
CA GLN A 192 14.03 -13.21 11.67
C GLN A 192 13.65 -11.88 12.33
N LYS A 193 13.56 -10.78 11.57
CA LYS A 193 13.08 -9.49 12.09
C LYS A 193 11.61 -9.49 12.54
N LEU A 194 10.84 -10.51 12.13
CA LEU A 194 9.42 -10.66 12.45
C LEU A 194 9.13 -11.72 13.52
N LYS A 195 10.15 -12.42 14.04
CA LYS A 195 10.04 -13.25 15.25
C LYS A 195 10.03 -12.36 16.49
#